data_AF-A0A067DM60-F1
#
_entry.id   AF-A0A067DM60-F1
#
_cell.length_a   1.000
_cell.length_b   1.000
_cell.length_c   1.000
_cell.angle_alpha   90.00
_cell.angle_beta   90.00
_cell.angle_gamma   90.00
#
_symmetry.space_group_name_H-M   'P 1'
#
loop_
_entity.id
_entity.type
_entity.pdbx_description
1 polymer ?
#
loop_
_entity_poly.entity_id
_entity_poly.type
_entity_poly.pdbx_seq_one_letter_code
_entity_poly.pdbx_strand_id
1 'polypeptide(L)'
;MLNDFCYYANTIFLVDLLMYPKNEKLFMVCFSFAEGPLAWALIVWRCSLVFNSVDKIVSVLIHLLPGLVFFTIRWWNPESFAAMHPEGSSRRASWPYVEDKSYLLTWLFLVPLGAYTLWQVLYFLIVNVLRRQRLVRDPEVMTSYRELSKKAQKANNIWWRLSGLLGDQNRMFMYIAFQAIFTVATMALTVPIFLSYKLHVIFQILKISAAIWNGGSFLLEVMPKQVILKEKKKAEIQPAQPQRPQDQSLVLMENSIETNRSTEAS
;
A
#
# COMPACT_ATOMS: atom_id res chain seq x y z
N MET A 1 -0.13 -8.24 2.44
CA MET A 1 1.28 -8.63 2.66
C MET A 1 2.17 -7.41 2.89
N LEU A 2 2.66 -6.67 1.89
CA LEU A 2 3.51 -5.48 2.18
C LEU A 2 2.75 -4.35 2.93
N ASN A 3 1.48 -4.12 2.58
CA ASN A 3 0.63 -3.15 3.30
C ASN A 3 0.30 -3.58 4.74
N ASP A 4 0.46 -4.85 5.10
CA ASP A 4 0.26 -5.31 6.49
C ASP A 4 1.57 -5.20 7.26
N PHE A 5 2.70 -5.41 6.57
CA PHE A 5 4.03 -5.26 7.13
C PHE A 5 4.30 -3.81 7.55
N CYS A 6 3.82 -2.82 6.80
CA CYS A 6 4.04 -1.42 7.16
C CYS A 6 3.35 -1.06 8.49
N TYR A 7 2.17 -1.58 8.80
CA TYR A 7 1.54 -1.37 10.12
C TYR A 7 2.37 -1.99 11.25
N TYR A 8 2.89 -3.20 11.04
CA TYR A 8 3.78 -3.86 12.01
C TYR A 8 5.05 -3.03 12.25
N ALA A 9 5.74 -2.61 11.18
CA ALA A 9 6.94 -1.80 11.27
C ALA A 9 6.69 -0.44 11.94
N ASN A 10 5.58 0.25 11.59
CA ASN A 10 5.19 1.50 12.23
C ASN A 10 4.86 1.32 13.72
N THR A 11 4.27 0.19 14.11
CA THR A 11 3.99 -0.12 15.52
C THR A 11 5.30 -0.26 16.32
N ILE A 12 6.27 -1.02 15.78
CA ILE A 12 7.58 -1.17 16.44
C ILE A 12 8.32 0.17 16.49
N PHE A 13 8.24 0.97 15.43
CA PHE A 13 8.77 2.34 15.39
C PHE A 13 8.18 3.23 16.50
N LEU A 14 6.86 3.21 16.71
CA LEU A 14 6.23 3.97 17.79
C LEU A 14 6.69 3.48 19.17
N VAL A 15 6.83 2.17 19.35
CA VAL A 15 7.35 1.59 20.60
C VAL A 15 8.80 2.00 20.84
N ASP A 16 9.65 1.98 19.81
CA ASP A 16 11.05 2.43 19.89
C ASP A 16 11.13 3.90 20.34
N LEU A 17 10.41 4.80 19.66
CA LEU A 17 10.43 6.23 19.99
C LEU A 17 9.85 6.54 21.38
N LEU A 18 8.75 5.89 21.77
CA LEU A 18 8.02 6.26 22.99
C LEU A 18 8.58 5.56 24.23
N MET A 19 8.99 4.29 24.11
CA MET A 19 9.36 3.46 25.26
C MET A 19 10.87 3.21 25.34
N TYR A 20 11.58 3.15 24.20
CA TYR A 20 13.00 2.78 24.16
C TYR A 20 13.88 3.76 23.35
N PRO A 21 13.73 5.09 23.46
CA PRO A 21 14.36 6.06 22.56
C PRO A 21 15.90 6.05 22.58
N LYS A 22 16.51 5.49 23.63
CA LYS A 22 17.98 5.38 23.79
C LYS A 22 18.55 4.05 23.29
N ASN A 23 17.72 3.13 22.81
CA ASN A 23 18.17 1.80 22.41
C ASN A 23 18.70 1.80 20.97
N GLU A 24 20.02 1.90 20.84
CA GLU A 24 20.72 1.91 19.54
C GLU A 24 20.41 0.69 18.65
N LYS A 25 20.22 -0.48 19.27
CA LYS A 25 19.95 -1.73 18.55
C LYS A 25 18.56 -1.71 17.94
N LEU A 26 17.56 -1.29 18.72
CA LEU A 26 16.18 -1.19 18.26
C LEU A 26 16.04 -0.10 17.19
N PHE A 27 16.73 1.03 17.37
CA PHE A 27 16.84 2.08 16.36
C PHE A 27 17.36 1.54 15.02
N MET A 28 18.45 0.77 15.02
CA MET A 28 19.01 0.20 13.79
C MET A 28 18.04 -0.77 13.11
N VAL A 29 17.28 -1.54 13.89
CA VAL A 29 16.27 -2.45 13.36
C VAL A 29 15.13 -1.69 12.69
N CYS A 30 14.57 -0.69 13.38
CA CYS A 30 13.51 0.16 12.86
C CYS A 30 13.97 0.99 11.65
N PHE A 31 15.20 1.50 11.67
CA PHE A 31 15.85 2.16 10.55
C PHE A 31 15.86 1.26 9.32
N SER A 32 16.27 0.00 9.47
CA SER A 32 16.32 -0.96 8.37
C SER A 32 14.94 -1.22 7.76
N PHE A 33 13.90 -1.31 8.58
CA PHE A 33 12.52 -1.43 8.07
C PHE A 33 12.05 -0.17 7.33
N ALA A 34 12.33 1.01 7.89
CA ALA A 34 11.90 2.29 7.36
C ALA A 34 12.60 2.64 6.04
N GLU A 35 13.92 2.61 6.00
CA GLU A 35 14.73 2.95 4.82
C GLU A 35 14.87 1.79 3.82
N GLY A 36 14.52 0.56 4.22
CA GLY A 36 14.49 -0.60 3.35
C GLY A 36 13.11 -0.83 2.76
N PRO A 37 12.41 -1.91 3.12
CA PRO A 37 11.19 -2.32 2.44
C PRO A 37 10.09 -1.25 2.43
N LEU A 38 9.93 -0.41 3.47
CA LEU A 38 8.88 0.62 3.49
C LEU A 38 9.17 1.77 2.52
N ALA A 39 10.38 2.33 2.56
CA ALA A 39 10.80 3.39 1.64
C ALA A 39 10.74 2.95 0.18
N TRP A 40 11.22 1.74 -0.12
CA TRP A 40 11.17 1.21 -1.48
C TRP A 40 9.74 0.83 -1.90
N ALA A 41 8.86 0.49 -0.95
CA ALA A 41 7.43 0.30 -1.20
C ALA A 41 6.82 1.57 -1.81
N LEU A 42 7.11 2.72 -1.22
CA LEU A 42 6.60 4.01 -1.67
C LEU A 42 6.95 4.29 -3.14
N ILE A 43 8.16 3.91 -3.59
CA ILE A 43 8.64 4.15 -4.95
C ILE A 43 8.03 3.13 -5.93
N VAL A 44 8.24 1.84 -5.67
CA VAL A 44 7.93 0.77 -6.64
C VAL A 44 6.42 0.53 -6.75
N TRP A 45 5.66 0.70 -5.67
CA TRP A 45 4.19 0.57 -5.67
C TRP A 45 3.51 1.90 -6.03
N ARG A 46 4.31 2.91 -6.38
CA ARG A 46 3.89 4.24 -6.80
C ARG A 46 2.86 4.85 -5.85
N CYS A 47 3.20 4.92 -4.56
CA CYS A 47 2.37 5.63 -3.59
C CYS A 47 2.28 7.11 -4.00
N SER A 48 1.06 7.55 -4.30
CA SER A 48 0.76 8.88 -4.83
C SER A 48 0.39 9.84 -3.71
N LEU A 49 1.12 10.94 -3.57
CA LEU A 49 0.72 12.02 -2.66
C LEU A 49 -0.39 12.86 -3.30
N VAL A 50 -1.65 12.61 -2.90
CA VAL A 50 -2.83 13.27 -3.46
C VAL A 50 -3.64 13.86 -2.31
N PHE A 51 -3.69 15.20 -2.22
CA PHE A 51 -4.33 15.91 -1.10
C PHE A 51 -5.85 15.73 -1.02
N ASN A 52 -6.49 15.29 -2.11
CA ASN A 52 -7.94 15.05 -2.15
C ASN A 52 -8.33 13.63 -1.67
N SER A 53 -7.38 12.82 -1.19
CA SER A 53 -7.67 11.46 -0.71
C SER A 53 -6.88 11.15 0.55
N VAL A 54 -7.60 11.05 1.68
CA VAL A 54 -7.02 10.71 2.98
C VAL A 54 -6.29 9.37 2.92
N ASP A 55 -6.87 8.35 2.27
CA ASP A 55 -6.24 7.04 2.14
C ASP A 55 -4.86 7.10 1.45
N LYS A 56 -4.74 7.95 0.43
CA LYS A 56 -3.48 8.15 -0.30
C LYS A 56 -2.47 8.91 0.54
N ILE A 57 -2.90 9.95 1.26
CA ILE A 57 -2.04 10.70 2.20
C ILE A 57 -1.53 9.76 3.29
N VAL A 58 -2.43 9.03 3.97
CA VAL A 58 -2.06 8.08 5.04
C VAL A 58 -1.10 7.03 4.50
N SER A 59 -1.38 6.46 3.32
CA SER A 59 -0.47 5.50 2.68
C SER A 59 0.93 6.08 2.44
N VAL A 60 1.06 7.33 1.98
CA VAL A 60 2.38 7.96 1.85
C VAL A 60 3.03 8.18 3.22
N LEU A 61 2.29 8.69 4.20
CA LEU A 61 2.81 9.02 5.52
C LEU A 61 3.36 7.79 6.26
N ILE A 62 2.64 6.66 6.28
CA ILE A 62 3.10 5.45 6.96
C ILE A 62 4.37 4.83 6.33
N HIS A 63 4.68 5.15 5.07
CA HIS A 63 5.90 4.68 4.40
C HIS A 63 7.03 5.72 4.43
N LEU A 64 6.71 7.01 4.44
CA LEU A 64 7.67 8.12 4.35
C LEU A 64 8.14 8.61 5.73
N LEU A 65 7.20 8.80 6.66
CA LEU A 65 7.44 9.49 7.93
C LEU A 65 8.45 8.78 8.83
N PRO A 66 8.39 7.44 9.03
CA PRO A 66 9.39 6.77 9.86
C PRO A 66 10.82 7.02 9.39
N GLY A 67 11.05 6.96 8.07
CA GLY A 67 12.36 7.21 7.49
C GLY A 67 12.84 8.65 7.66
N LEU A 68 11.94 9.63 7.52
CA LEU A 68 12.28 11.03 7.80
C LEU A 68 12.64 11.25 9.27
N VAL A 69 11.92 10.64 10.21
CA VAL A 69 12.24 10.74 11.64
C VAL A 69 13.58 10.09 11.96
N PHE A 70 13.87 8.93 11.39
CA PHE A 70 15.17 8.29 11.55
C PHE A 70 16.31 9.09 10.91
N PHE A 71 16.07 9.72 9.76
CA PHE A 71 17.01 10.64 9.14
C PHE A 71 17.31 11.83 10.05
N THR A 72 16.27 12.48 10.61
CA THR A 72 16.46 13.61 11.50
C THR A 72 17.23 13.19 12.73
N ILE A 73 16.80 12.16 13.46
CA ILE A 73 17.49 11.69 14.69
C ILE A 73 18.94 11.30 14.39
N ARG A 74 19.18 10.55 13.31
CA ARG A 74 20.52 10.07 12.97
C ARG A 74 21.50 11.20 12.70
N TRP A 75 21.08 12.24 11.99
CA TRP A 75 21.95 13.33 11.53
C TRP A 75 21.68 14.65 12.29
N TRP A 76 21.00 14.58 13.43
CA TRP A 76 20.51 15.74 14.20
C TRP A 76 21.62 16.58 14.83
N ASN A 77 21.32 17.87 15.09
CA ASN A 77 22.19 18.84 15.77
C ASN A 77 22.08 18.73 17.32
N PRO A 78 23.19 18.59 18.07
CA PRO A 78 23.22 18.30 19.51
C PRO A 78 22.47 19.26 20.47
N GLU A 79 21.97 20.42 20.05
CA GLU A 79 21.36 21.39 20.97
C GLU A 79 19.91 21.08 21.39
N SER A 80 19.09 20.43 20.55
CA SER A 80 17.64 20.29 20.84
C SER A 80 17.24 19.02 21.59
N PHE A 81 18.12 18.03 21.70
CA PHE A 81 17.85 16.74 22.36
C PHE A 81 19.04 16.26 23.21
N ALA A 82 19.71 17.17 23.92
CA ALA A 82 20.81 16.83 24.84
C ALA A 82 20.44 15.69 25.84
N ALA A 83 19.16 15.55 26.18
CA ALA A 83 18.63 14.50 27.07
C ALA A 83 18.69 13.06 26.52
N MET A 84 18.85 12.88 25.20
CA MET A 84 19.01 11.55 24.59
C MET A 84 20.44 11.03 24.62
N HIS A 85 21.43 11.91 24.82
CA HIS A 85 22.82 11.52 25.01
C HIS A 85 23.04 11.05 26.45
N PRO A 86 23.75 9.92 26.68
CA PRO A 86 24.32 9.63 28.00
C PRO A 86 25.23 10.79 28.42
N GLU A 87 25.08 11.28 29.65
CA GLU A 87 25.93 12.36 30.16
C GLU A 87 27.41 11.95 30.05
N GLY A 88 28.23 12.83 29.46
CA GLY A 88 29.65 12.57 29.20
C GLY A 88 29.99 12.07 27.78
N SER A 89 29.01 11.84 26.91
CA SER A 89 29.28 11.55 25.49
C SER A 89 29.53 12.83 24.69
N SER A 90 30.65 12.88 23.96
CA SER A 90 31.03 14.04 23.12
C SER A 90 29.94 14.41 22.12
N ARG A 91 29.68 15.71 21.92
CA ARG A 91 28.81 16.26 20.86
C ARG A 91 29.22 15.67 19.49
N ARG A 92 28.45 14.71 18.97
CA ARG A 92 28.76 14.01 17.71
C ARG A 92 27.64 14.22 16.70
N ALA A 93 28.03 14.31 15.43
CA ALA A 93 27.13 14.61 14.31
C ALA A 93 26.29 13.41 13.83
N SER A 94 26.49 12.21 14.37
CA SER A 94 25.67 11.04 13.99
C SER A 94 25.45 10.04 15.12
N TRP A 95 24.25 9.46 15.20
CA TRP A 95 23.87 8.43 16.17
C TRP A 95 23.01 7.32 15.52
N PRO A 96 23.14 6.04 15.93
CA PRO A 96 24.25 5.48 16.69
C PRO A 96 25.54 5.43 15.86
N TYR A 97 26.67 5.52 16.56
CA TYR A 97 28.01 5.46 15.96
C TYR A 97 28.58 4.06 16.12
N VAL A 98 28.74 3.35 15.01
CA VAL A 98 29.26 1.98 15.00
C VAL A 98 30.29 1.86 13.89
N GLU A 99 31.53 1.57 14.25
CA GLU A 99 32.63 1.33 13.30
C GLU A 99 32.73 -0.14 12.88
N ASP A 100 32.28 -1.07 13.73
CA ASP A 100 32.38 -2.49 13.44
C ASP A 100 31.36 -2.91 12.35
N LYS A 101 31.91 -3.37 11.22
CA LYS A 101 31.14 -3.90 10.09
C LYS A 101 30.28 -5.09 10.49
N SER A 102 30.76 -5.94 11.40
CA SER A 102 30.02 -7.14 11.84
C SER A 102 28.79 -6.73 12.65
N TYR A 103 28.96 -5.75 13.55
CA TYR A 103 27.86 -5.16 14.30
C TYR A 103 26.83 -4.50 13.37
N LEU A 104 27.27 -3.69 12.40
CA LEU A 104 26.39 -3.04 11.43
C LEU A 104 25.57 -4.07 10.63
N LEU A 105 26.22 -5.10 10.08
CA LEU A 105 25.53 -6.16 9.35
C LEU A 105 24.56 -6.93 10.24
N THR A 106 24.91 -7.18 11.49
CA THR A 106 24.04 -7.87 12.43
C THR A 106 22.76 -7.07 12.68
N TRP A 107 22.88 -5.78 13.02
CA TRP A 107 21.75 -4.98 13.48
C TRP A 107 20.98 -4.23 12.38
N LEU A 108 21.59 -3.96 11.22
CA LEU A 108 20.91 -3.37 10.06
C LEU A 108 20.40 -4.41 9.06
N PHE A 109 20.92 -5.63 9.06
CA PHE A 109 20.55 -6.63 8.06
C PHE A 109 20.06 -7.94 8.67
N LEU A 110 20.87 -8.65 9.46
CA LEU A 110 20.53 -10.00 9.93
C LEU A 110 19.36 -10.01 10.93
N VAL A 111 19.41 -9.18 11.98
CA VAL A 111 18.35 -9.09 13.00
C VAL A 111 17.04 -8.57 12.40
N PRO A 112 17.02 -7.50 11.57
CA PRO A 112 15.81 -7.08 10.87
C PRO A 112 15.24 -8.16 9.96
N LEU A 113 16.10 -8.90 9.24
CA LEU A 113 15.66 -10.01 8.40
C LEU A 113 15.05 -11.15 9.23
N GLY A 114 15.64 -11.46 10.40
CA GLY A 114 15.08 -12.40 11.36
C GLY A 114 13.70 -11.95 11.88
N ALA A 115 13.55 -10.68 12.26
CA ALA A 115 12.28 -10.13 12.69
C ALA A 115 11.23 -10.09 11.57
N TYR A 116 11.63 -9.80 10.34
CA TYR A 116 10.76 -9.87 9.15
C TYR A 116 10.31 -11.31 8.87
N THR A 117 11.23 -12.27 8.90
CA THR A 117 10.91 -13.68 8.65
C THR A 117 9.99 -14.25 9.72
N LEU A 118 10.21 -13.91 10.98
CA LEU A 118 9.27 -14.24 12.06
C LEU A 118 7.88 -13.67 11.79
N TRP A 119 7.78 -12.38 11.47
CA TRP A 119 6.51 -11.74 11.10
C TRP A 119 5.86 -12.44 9.89
N GLN A 120 6.64 -12.77 8.86
CA GLN A 120 6.17 -13.40 7.63
C GLN A 120 5.61 -14.81 7.90
N VAL A 121 6.25 -15.59 8.77
CA VAL A 121 5.76 -16.92 9.19
C VAL A 121 4.48 -16.78 10.00
N LEU A 122 4.45 -15.90 11.00
CA LEU A 122 3.26 -15.66 11.81
C LEU A 122 2.07 -15.21 10.94
N TYR A 123 2.31 -14.28 10.03
CA TYR A 123 1.30 -13.83 9.07
C TYR A 123 0.80 -14.98 8.19
N PHE A 124 1.72 -15.80 7.66
CA PHE A 124 1.35 -16.96 6.85
C PHE A 124 0.50 -17.95 7.64
N LEU A 125 0.85 -18.25 8.90
CA LEU A 125 0.08 -19.13 9.77
C LEU A 125 -1.33 -18.57 10.04
N ILE A 126 -1.43 -17.31 10.45
CA ILE A 126 -2.71 -16.64 10.72
C ILE A 126 -3.60 -16.64 9.47
N VAL A 127 -3.06 -16.23 8.33
CA VAL A 127 -3.82 -16.19 7.07
C VAL A 127 -4.22 -17.59 6.62
N ASN A 128 -3.35 -18.59 6.76
CA ASN A 128 -3.68 -19.96 6.37
C ASN A 128 -4.79 -20.55 7.27
N VAL A 129 -4.75 -20.29 8.58
CA VAL A 129 -5.81 -20.70 9.52
C VAL A 129 -7.12 -19.98 9.22
N LEU A 130 -7.10 -18.66 9.06
CA LEU A 130 -8.29 -17.87 8.72
C LEU A 130 -8.88 -18.27 7.37
N ARG A 131 -8.03 -18.54 6.37
CA ARG A 131 -8.46 -19.02 5.05
C ARG A 131 -9.11 -20.39 5.17
N ARG A 132 -8.54 -21.32 5.95
CA ARG A 132 -9.13 -22.64 6.20
C ARG A 132 -10.49 -22.53 6.89
N GLN A 133 -10.62 -21.66 7.89
CA GLN A 133 -11.90 -21.42 8.57
C GLN A 133 -12.95 -20.78 7.65
N ARG A 134 -12.54 -19.80 6.83
CA ARG A 134 -13.44 -19.15 5.85
C ARG A 134 -13.86 -20.11 4.74
N LEU A 135 -12.97 -20.99 4.28
CA LEU A 135 -13.30 -22.03 3.30
C LEU A 135 -14.32 -23.04 3.82
N VAL A 136 -14.23 -23.39 5.10
CA VAL A 136 -15.19 -24.30 5.75
C VAL A 136 -16.55 -23.63 5.96
N ARG A 137 -16.58 -22.29 6.09
CA ARG A 137 -17.80 -21.53 6.38
C ARG A 137 -18.55 -21.06 5.13
N ASP A 138 -17.88 -20.85 4.00
CA ASP A 138 -18.50 -20.42 2.73
C ASP A 138 -17.90 -21.11 1.48
N PRO A 139 -18.61 -22.10 0.89
CA PRO A 139 -18.22 -22.75 -0.37
C PRO A 139 -18.18 -21.80 -1.60
N GLU A 140 -18.89 -20.67 -1.56
CA GLU A 140 -18.90 -19.66 -2.66
C GLU A 140 -17.59 -18.87 -2.79
N VAL A 141 -16.73 -18.85 -1.76
CA VAL A 141 -15.41 -18.20 -1.87
C VAL A 141 -14.53 -18.92 -2.90
N MET A 142 -14.74 -20.22 -3.09
CA MET A 142 -14.02 -21.05 -4.05
C MET A 142 -14.40 -20.72 -5.50
N THR A 143 -15.66 -20.37 -5.78
CA THR A 143 -16.12 -19.97 -7.11
C THR A 143 -15.62 -18.57 -7.48
N SER A 144 -15.61 -17.62 -6.55
CA SER A 144 -15.06 -16.28 -6.77
C SER A 144 -13.54 -16.28 -7.06
N TYR A 145 -12.76 -17.09 -6.35
CA TYR A 145 -11.32 -17.25 -6.62
C TYR A 145 -11.05 -17.88 -8.00
N ARG A 146 -11.91 -18.80 -8.44
CA ARG A 146 -11.84 -19.43 -9.76
C ARG A 146 -12.16 -18.44 -10.89
N GLU A 147 -13.13 -17.55 -10.68
CA GLU A 147 -13.50 -16.50 -11.64
C GLU A 147 -12.45 -15.36 -11.69
N LEU A 148 -11.83 -15.00 -10.55
CA LEU A 148 -10.68 -14.10 -10.49
C LEU A 148 -9.44 -14.68 -11.17
N SER A 149 -9.16 -15.98 -10.98
CA SER A 149 -8.09 -16.69 -11.69
C SER A 149 -8.30 -16.68 -13.21
N LYS A 150 -9.53 -16.93 -13.68
CA LYS A 150 -9.88 -16.82 -15.11
C LYS A 150 -9.75 -15.39 -15.65
N LYS A 151 -10.14 -14.37 -14.87
CA LYS A 151 -9.97 -12.95 -15.27
C LYS A 151 -8.51 -12.54 -15.33
N ALA A 152 -7.68 -13.00 -14.40
CA ALA A 152 -6.23 -12.76 -14.40
C ALA A 152 -5.53 -13.50 -15.56
N GLN A 153 -6.00 -14.70 -15.93
CA GLN A 153 -5.53 -15.45 -17.10
C GLN A 153 -5.77 -14.70 -18.42
N LYS A 154 -6.88 -13.95 -18.50
CA LYS A 154 -7.24 -13.16 -19.69
C LYS A 154 -6.47 -11.85 -19.84
N ALA A 155 -5.74 -11.41 -18.81
CA ALA A 155 -5.11 -10.08 -18.75
C ALA A 155 -3.68 -10.00 -19.34
N ASN A 156 -3.09 -11.12 -19.79
CA ASN A 156 -1.81 -11.24 -20.52
C ASN A 156 -0.71 -10.22 -20.16
N ASN A 157 -0.49 -9.99 -18.86
CA ASN A 157 0.51 -9.03 -18.37
C ASN A 157 1.83 -9.76 -18.06
N ILE A 158 2.97 -9.07 -18.17
CA ILE A 158 4.32 -9.64 -17.97
C ILE A 158 4.46 -10.33 -16.60
N TRP A 159 3.78 -9.77 -15.59
CA TRP A 159 3.71 -10.27 -14.22
C TRP A 159 2.98 -11.60 -14.10
N TRP A 160 1.99 -11.87 -14.97
CA TRP A 160 1.27 -13.13 -15.02
C TRP A 160 2.15 -14.27 -15.52
N ARG A 161 2.91 -14.01 -16.60
CA ARG A 161 3.88 -14.96 -17.15
C ARG A 161 4.97 -15.29 -16.15
N LEU A 162 5.52 -14.29 -15.45
CA LEU A 162 6.48 -14.54 -14.37
C LEU A 162 5.87 -15.36 -13.23
N SER A 163 4.62 -15.11 -12.84
CA SER A 163 3.94 -15.84 -11.76
C SER A 163 3.52 -17.27 -12.09
N GLY A 164 3.66 -17.71 -13.36
CA GLY A 164 3.26 -19.04 -13.83
C GLY A 164 4.40 -20.05 -13.95
N LEU A 165 5.66 -19.65 -13.72
CA LEU A 165 6.84 -20.51 -13.92
C LEU A 165 6.84 -21.79 -13.05
N LEU A 166 6.21 -21.76 -11.88
CA LEU A 166 6.05 -22.90 -10.96
C LEU A 166 4.63 -23.50 -10.96
N GLY A 167 3.78 -23.08 -11.91
CA GLY A 167 2.39 -23.52 -12.02
C GLY A 167 1.38 -22.69 -11.22
N ASP A 168 0.14 -22.64 -11.71
CA ASP A 168 -0.97 -21.82 -11.20
C ASP A 168 -1.33 -22.06 -9.73
N GLN A 169 -1.04 -23.26 -9.22
CA GLN A 169 -1.26 -23.64 -7.83
C GLN A 169 -0.25 -22.98 -6.86
N ASN A 170 0.94 -22.60 -7.34
CA ASN A 170 2.03 -22.08 -6.50
C ASN A 170 2.19 -20.56 -6.53
N ARG A 171 1.22 -19.82 -7.10
CA ARG A 171 1.29 -18.34 -7.18
C ARG A 171 1.48 -17.65 -5.85
N MET A 172 0.83 -18.16 -4.79
CA MET A 172 1.02 -17.61 -3.44
C MET A 172 2.48 -17.73 -2.98
N PHE A 173 3.13 -18.87 -3.23
CA PHE A 173 4.55 -19.06 -2.92
C PHE A 173 5.44 -18.15 -3.77
N MET A 174 5.11 -17.92 -5.04
CA MET A 174 5.86 -16.98 -5.88
C MET A 174 5.75 -15.54 -5.37
N TYR A 175 4.56 -15.09 -4.96
CA TYR A 175 4.42 -13.76 -4.35
C TYR A 175 5.23 -13.64 -3.07
N ILE A 176 5.23 -14.66 -2.22
CA ILE A 176 6.06 -14.68 -0.99
C ILE A 176 7.55 -14.66 -1.35
N ALA A 177 7.99 -15.39 -2.37
CA ALA A 177 9.38 -15.42 -2.81
C ALA A 177 9.82 -14.07 -3.40
N PHE A 178 9.04 -13.47 -4.30
CA PHE A 178 9.34 -12.14 -4.83
C PHE A 178 9.37 -11.08 -3.73
N GLN A 179 8.44 -11.15 -2.79
CA GLN A 179 8.41 -10.27 -1.63
C GLN A 179 9.66 -10.46 -0.75
N ALA A 180 10.09 -11.70 -0.52
CA ALA A 180 11.28 -12.00 0.27
C ALA A 180 12.55 -11.47 -0.42
N ILE A 181 12.70 -11.70 -1.74
CA ILE A 181 13.80 -11.16 -2.54
C ILE A 181 13.81 -9.63 -2.47
N PHE A 182 12.64 -9.00 -2.64
CA PHE A 182 12.49 -7.56 -2.53
C PHE A 182 12.91 -7.05 -1.15
N THR A 183 12.46 -7.67 -0.06
CA THR A 183 12.84 -7.28 1.31
C THR A 183 14.34 -7.43 1.54
N VAL A 184 14.94 -8.56 1.13
CA VAL A 184 16.38 -8.81 1.26
C VAL A 184 17.19 -7.75 0.49
N ALA A 185 16.82 -7.49 -0.77
CA ALA A 185 17.52 -6.52 -1.61
C ALA A 185 17.43 -5.10 -1.03
N THR A 186 16.23 -4.68 -0.59
CA THR A 186 16.01 -3.34 -0.05
C THR A 186 16.64 -3.14 1.32
N MET A 187 16.64 -4.16 2.18
CA MET A 187 17.40 -4.14 3.44
C MET A 187 18.91 -4.07 3.19
N ALA A 188 19.44 -4.78 2.18
CA ALA A 188 20.86 -4.69 1.86
C ALA A 188 21.28 -3.25 1.47
N LEU A 189 20.40 -2.50 0.79
CA LEU A 189 20.62 -1.10 0.44
C LEU A 189 20.60 -0.15 1.64
N THR A 190 20.01 -0.53 2.77
CA THR A 190 19.98 0.33 3.96
C THR A 190 21.35 0.49 4.60
N VAL A 191 22.23 -0.51 4.47
CA VAL A 191 23.60 -0.48 5.04
C VAL A 191 24.43 0.68 4.48
N PRO A 192 24.61 0.85 3.15
CA PRO A 192 25.32 2.00 2.62
C PRO A 192 24.60 3.34 2.87
N ILE A 193 23.25 3.35 2.89
CA ILE A 193 22.45 4.54 3.22
C ILE A 193 22.72 4.99 4.67
N PHE A 194 22.79 4.04 5.61
CA PHE A 194 23.07 4.30 7.01
C PHE A 194 24.47 4.91 7.20
N LEU A 195 25.46 4.45 6.44
CA LEU A 195 26.84 4.88 6.57
C LEU A 195 27.15 6.28 6.01
N SER A 196 26.37 6.77 5.04
CA SER A 196 26.69 7.99 4.31
C SER A 196 25.57 9.03 4.38
N TYR A 197 25.88 10.20 4.95
CA TYR A 197 24.97 11.34 4.98
C TYR A 197 24.50 11.73 3.57
N LYS A 198 25.43 11.77 2.61
CA LYS A 198 25.12 12.12 1.21
C LYS A 198 24.14 11.13 0.59
N LEU A 199 24.36 9.82 0.77
CA LEU A 199 23.45 8.80 0.26
C LEU A 199 22.09 8.89 0.93
N HIS A 200 22.07 9.12 2.25
CA HIS A 200 20.82 9.25 2.98
C HIS A 200 20.01 10.47 2.53
N VAL A 201 20.64 11.64 2.35
CA VAL A 201 20.00 12.86 1.80
C VAL A 201 19.45 12.61 0.39
N ILE A 202 20.25 12.04 -0.51
CA ILE A 202 19.82 11.72 -1.88
C ILE A 202 18.60 10.81 -1.84
N PHE A 203 18.60 9.81 -0.96
CA PHE A 203 17.49 8.88 -0.83
C PHE A 203 16.23 9.55 -0.25
N GLN A 204 16.35 10.45 0.72
CA GLN A 204 15.21 11.24 1.22
C GLN A 204 14.58 12.10 0.10
N ILE A 205 15.41 12.79 -0.69
CA ILE A 205 14.95 13.58 -1.84
C ILE A 205 14.23 12.68 -2.84
N LEU A 206 14.83 11.54 -3.19
CA LEU A 206 14.26 10.59 -4.14
C LEU A 206 12.88 10.08 -3.70
N LYS A 207 12.70 9.74 -2.41
CA LYS A 207 11.40 9.30 -1.88
C LYS A 207 10.33 10.38 -2.01
N ILE A 208 10.65 11.62 -1.61
CA ILE A 208 9.72 12.75 -1.69
C ILE A 208 9.37 13.05 -3.14
N SER A 209 10.38 13.14 -4.02
CA SER A 209 10.18 13.36 -5.45
C SER A 209 9.33 12.27 -6.09
N ALA A 210 9.57 11.00 -5.77
CA ALA A 210 8.76 9.89 -6.27
C ALA A 210 7.28 10.01 -5.82
N ALA A 211 7.03 10.30 -4.54
CA ALA A 211 5.65 10.47 -4.04
C ALA A 211 4.91 11.64 -4.71
N ILE A 212 5.59 12.77 -4.92
CA ILE A 212 5.04 13.95 -5.60
C ILE A 212 4.79 13.66 -7.08
N TRP A 213 5.76 13.05 -7.77
CA TRP A 213 5.63 12.69 -9.18
C TRP A 213 4.45 11.73 -9.40
N ASN A 214 4.37 10.67 -8.59
CA ASN A 214 3.26 9.72 -8.64
C ASN A 214 1.92 10.37 -8.29
N GLY A 215 1.91 11.39 -7.42
CA GLY A 215 0.74 12.23 -7.12
C GLY A 215 0.28 13.03 -8.34
N GLY A 216 1.20 13.76 -8.96
CA GLY A 216 0.94 14.57 -10.17
C GLY A 216 0.45 13.71 -11.34
N SER A 217 1.13 12.60 -11.65
CA SER A 217 0.68 11.69 -12.70
C SER A 217 -0.71 11.10 -12.43
N PHE A 218 -1.03 10.79 -11.16
CA PHE A 218 -2.36 10.30 -10.80
C PHE A 218 -3.45 11.36 -11.04
N LEU A 219 -3.19 12.61 -10.66
CA LEU A 219 -4.11 13.73 -10.88
C LEU A 219 -4.36 13.99 -12.38
N LEU A 220 -3.31 13.95 -13.20
CA LEU A 220 -3.40 14.27 -14.62
C LEU A 220 -3.96 13.11 -15.48
N GLU A 221 -3.59 11.87 -15.18
CA GLU A 221 -3.91 10.75 -16.08
C GLU A 221 -5.05 9.86 -15.57
N VAL A 222 -5.14 9.67 -14.25
CA VAL A 222 -6.06 8.67 -13.67
C VAL A 222 -7.38 9.30 -13.27
N MET A 223 -7.36 10.46 -12.61
CA MET A 223 -8.59 11.12 -12.18
C MET A 223 -9.55 11.47 -13.33
N PRO A 224 -9.12 12.06 -14.46
CA PRO A 224 -10.02 12.37 -15.57
C PRO A 224 -10.64 11.11 -16.17
N LYS A 225 -9.84 10.05 -16.33
CA LYS A 225 -10.32 8.75 -16.82
C LYS A 225 -11.36 8.15 -15.87
N GLN A 226 -11.14 8.23 -14.55
CA GLN A 226 -12.09 7.74 -13.56
C GLN A 226 -13.41 8.49 -13.58
N VAL A 227 -13.39 9.81 -13.78
CA VAL A 227 -14.61 10.62 -13.92
C VAL A 227 -15.36 10.21 -15.19
N ILE A 228 -14.69 10.15 -16.33
CA ILE A 228 -15.30 9.70 -17.60
C ILE A 228 -15.90 8.29 -17.47
N LEU A 229 -15.19 7.37 -16.83
CA LEU A 229 -15.67 6.01 -16.57
C LEU A 229 -16.89 5.99 -15.64
N LYS A 230 -16.93 6.84 -14.61
CA LYS A 230 -18.08 6.97 -13.70
C LYS A 230 -19.29 7.54 -14.43
N GLU A 231 -19.10 8.57 -15.26
CA GLU A 231 -20.17 9.15 -16.08
C GLU A 231 -20.70 8.14 -17.10
N LYS A 232 -19.82 7.41 -17.80
CA LYS A 232 -20.22 6.33 -18.70
C LYS A 232 -21.02 5.24 -17.99
N LYS A 233 -20.55 4.77 -16.83
CA LYS A 233 -21.30 3.80 -16.01
C LYS A 233 -22.64 4.35 -15.54
N LYS A 234 -22.72 5.64 -15.17
CA LYS A 234 -23.98 6.27 -14.76
C LYS A 234 -24.96 6.36 -15.93
N ALA A 235 -24.48 6.66 -17.14
CA ALA A 235 -25.29 6.62 -18.37
C ALA A 235 -25.72 5.20 -18.74
N GLU A 236 -24.86 4.19 -18.58
CA GLU A 236 -25.15 2.76 -18.83
C GLU A 236 -26.07 2.14 -17.76
N ILE A 237 -26.12 2.68 -16.55
CA ILE A 237 -27.09 2.32 -15.50
C ILE A 237 -28.42 3.07 -15.71
N GLN A 238 -28.43 4.14 -16.51
CA GLN A 238 -29.62 4.92 -16.87
C GLN A 238 -30.37 4.53 -18.17
N PRO A 239 -30.37 3.28 -18.69
CA PRO A 239 -31.41 2.85 -19.62
C PRO A 239 -32.44 1.97 -18.90
N ALA A 240 -33.37 2.62 -18.20
CA ALA A 240 -34.75 2.16 -17.94
C ALA A 240 -35.49 3.18 -17.03
N GLN A 241 -35.55 4.45 -17.43
CA GLN A 241 -36.79 5.18 -17.14
C GLN A 241 -37.79 4.67 -18.18
N PRO A 242 -38.89 4.01 -17.80
CA PRO A 242 -39.95 3.73 -18.75
C PRO A 242 -40.36 5.08 -19.32
N GLN A 243 -40.34 5.21 -20.64
CA GLN A 243 -41.10 6.26 -21.31
C GLN A 243 -42.50 6.20 -20.72
N ARG A 244 -42.87 7.24 -19.97
CA ARG A 244 -44.22 7.39 -19.45
C ARG A 244 -45.13 7.40 -20.69
N PRO A 245 -46.08 6.46 -20.87
CA PRO A 245 -46.93 6.46 -22.04
C PRO A 245 -47.91 7.64 -21.90
N GLN A 246 -47.51 8.82 -22.37
CA GLN A 246 -48.41 9.96 -22.49
C GLN A 246 -49.36 9.85 -23.70
N ASP A 247 -49.19 8.84 -24.55
CA ASP A 247 -50.05 8.63 -25.74
C ASP A 247 -51.23 7.68 -25.51
N GLN A 248 -51.36 7.00 -24.37
CA GLN A 248 -52.51 6.11 -24.12
C GLN A 248 -53.71 6.81 -23.47
N SER A 249 -53.51 7.95 -22.80
CA SER A 249 -54.62 8.71 -22.20
C SER A 249 -55.43 9.52 -23.22
N LEU A 250 -54.82 9.93 -24.34
CA LEU A 250 -55.53 10.66 -25.39
C LEU A 250 -56.41 9.73 -26.24
N VAL A 251 -55.93 8.53 -26.57
CA VAL A 251 -56.70 7.55 -27.39
C VAL A 251 -57.89 6.96 -26.62
N LEU A 252 -57.76 6.74 -25.30
CA LEU A 252 -58.87 6.26 -24.46
C LEU A 252 -59.95 7.33 -24.23
N MET A 253 -59.55 8.61 -24.19
CA MET A 253 -60.49 9.72 -24.02
C MET A 253 -61.26 10.01 -25.32
N GLU A 254 -60.61 9.88 -26.48
CA GLU A 254 -61.26 10.07 -27.79
C GLU A 254 -62.27 8.95 -28.10
N ASN A 255 -61.92 7.68 -27.83
CA ASN A 255 -62.85 6.57 -28.00
C ASN A 255 -64.04 6.61 -27.02
N SER A 256 -63.86 7.14 -25.80
CA SER A 256 -64.96 7.29 -24.85
C SER A 256 -65.95 8.40 -25.26
N ILE A 257 -65.48 9.42 -25.97
CA ILE A 257 -66.32 10.52 -26.47
C ILE A 257 -67.11 10.09 -27.72
N GLU A 258 -66.52 9.29 -28.62
CA GLU A 258 -67.25 8.73 -29.77
C GLU A 258 -68.32 7.70 -29.36
N THR A 259 -68.04 6.89 -28.34
CA THR A 259 -69.00 5.87 -27.90
C THR A 259 -70.24 6.51 -27.24
N ASN A 260 -70.07 7.62 -26.50
CA ASN A 260 -71.22 8.30 -25.89
C ASN A 260 -72.12 9.04 -26.90
N ARG A 261 -71.57 9.56 -28.00
CA ARG A 261 -72.36 10.24 -29.04
C ARG A 261 -73.24 9.31 -29.87
N SER A 262 -72.92 8.02 -29.94
CA SER A 262 -73.71 7.03 -30.69
C SER A 262 -74.89 6.46 -29.90
N THR A 263 -74.91 6.60 -28.58
CA THR A 263 -76.02 6.18 -27.71
C THR A 263 -77.11 7.23 -27.46
N GLU A 264 -76.89 8.50 -27.82
CA GLU A 264 -77.90 9.58 -27.66
C GLU A 264 -78.73 9.83 -28.94
N ALA A 265 -78.56 9.01 -29.99
CA ALA A 265 -79.24 9.16 -31.28
C ALA A 265 -80.16 7.96 -31.64
N SER A 266 -80.87 7.39 -30.66
CA SER A 266 -81.97 6.42 -30.89
C SER A 266 -83.15 6.67 -29.97
#